data_AF-A0A2I3BQB3-F1
#
_entry.id   AF-A0A2I3BQB3-F1
#
_cell.length_a   1.000
_cell.length_b   1.000
_cell.length_c   1.000
_cell.angle_alpha   90.00
_cell.angle_beta   90.00
_cell.angle_gamma   90.00
#
_symmetry.space_group_name_H-M   'P 1'
#
loop_
_entity.id
_entity.type
_entity.pdbx_description
1 polymer ?
#
loop_
_entity_poly.entity_id
_entity_poly.type
_entity_poly.pdbx_seq_one_letter_code
_entity_poly.pdbx_strand_id
1 'polypeptide(L)' 'GVIPFVIGGNFTGSQRAVFRQAMRHWEKHTCVTFLERTDEDSYIVFTYRPCGSGPPP' A
#
# COMPACT_ATOMS: atom_id res chain seq x y z
N GLY A 1 -0.57 9.10 -11.93
CA GLY A 1 -0.08 9.63 -10.65
C GLY A 1 0.62 8.52 -9.90
N VAL A 2 1.78 8.79 -9.28
CA VAL A 2 2.54 7.77 -8.54
C VAL A 2 2.06 7.75 -7.09
N ILE A 3 1.85 6.55 -6.54
CA ILE A 3 1.49 6.31 -5.14
C ILE A 3 2.62 5.50 -4.50
N PRO A 4 3.51 6.15 -3.71
CA PRO A 4 4.52 5.44 -2.95
C PRO A 4 3.86 4.60 -1.85
N PHE A 5 4.30 3.36 -1.67
CA PHE A 5 3.76 2.44 -0.67
C PHE A 5 4.84 1.75 0.17
N VAL A 6 4.45 1.36 1.40
CA VAL A 6 5.23 0.49 2.29
C VAL A 6 4.32 -0.63 2.78
N ILE A 7 4.81 -1.88 2.74
CA ILE A 7 4.12 -3.01 3.37
C ILE A 7 4.80 -3.32 4.69
N GLY A 8 4.09 -3.16 5.81
CA GLY A 8 4.62 -3.46 7.14
C GLY A 8 5.09 -4.90 7.29
N GLY A 9 6.00 -5.15 8.25
CA GLY A 9 6.63 -6.47 8.43
C GLY A 9 5.70 -7.60 8.88
N ASN A 10 4.47 -7.30 9.31
CA ASN A 10 3.59 -8.27 9.98
C ASN A 10 2.64 -9.03 9.03
N PHE A 11 2.90 -9.03 7.73
CA PHE A 11 2.07 -9.72 6.74
C PHE A 11 2.73 -10.99 6.22
N THR A 12 1.91 -12.02 5.95
CA THR A 12 2.35 -13.26 5.31
C THR A 12 2.66 -13.05 3.82
N GLY A 13 3.36 -14.02 3.20
CA GLY A 13 3.62 -13.99 1.76
C GLY A 13 2.33 -13.93 0.91
N SER A 14 1.28 -14.63 1.32
CA SER A 14 -0.01 -14.63 0.63
C SER A 14 -0.73 -13.28 0.76
N GLN A 15 -0.74 -12.65 1.94
CA GLN A 15 -1.31 -11.31 2.12
C GLN A 15 -0.57 -10.28 1.25
N ARG A 16 0.76 -10.35 1.19
CA ARG A 16 1.57 -9.50 0.29
C ARG A 16 1.21 -9.70 -1.18
N ALA A 17 0.91 -10.93 -1.59
CA ALA A 17 0.46 -11.22 -2.96
C ALA A 17 -0.89 -10.56 -3.27
N VAL A 18 -1.84 -10.59 -2.33
CA VAL A 18 -3.14 -9.93 -2.47
C VAL A 18 -2.99 -8.41 -2.61
N PHE A 19 -2.16 -7.76 -1.78
CA PHE A 19 -1.91 -6.32 -1.92
C PHE A 19 -1.33 -5.97 -3.29
N ARG A 20 -0.35 -6.74 -3.77
CA ARG A 20 0.22 -6.55 -5.11
C ARG A 20 -0.79 -6.78 -6.23
N GLN A 21 -1.67 -7.77 -6.07
CA GLN A 21 -2.75 -8.02 -7.03
C GLN A 21 -3.73 -6.83 -7.10
N ALA A 22 -4.11 -6.28 -5.95
CA ALA A 22 -4.96 -5.10 -5.89
C ALA A 22 -4.29 -3.88 -6.53
N MET A 23 -3.01 -3.62 -6.24
CA MET A 23 -2.26 -2.52 -6.87
C MET A 23 -2.28 -2.65 -8.40
N ARG A 24 -1.92 -3.82 -8.94
CA ARG A 24 -1.96 -4.09 -10.40
C ARG A 24 -3.35 -3.89 -11.01
N HIS A 25 -4.41 -4.20 -10.26
CA HIS A 25 -5.77 -3.98 -10.72
C HIS A 25 -6.01 -2.48 -10.98
N TRP A 26 -5.62 -1.61 -10.05
CA TRP A 26 -5.74 -0.16 -10.21
C TRP A 26 -4.86 0.36 -11.34
N GLU A 27 -3.60 -0.09 -11.44
CA GLU A 27 -2.69 0.31 -12.53
C GLU A 27 -3.22 -0.03 -13.92
N LYS A 28 -4.00 -1.11 -14.03
CA LYS A 28 -4.61 -1.53 -15.29
C LYS A 28 -5.85 -0.71 -15.65
N HIS A 29 -6.64 -0.27 -14.66
CA HIS A 29 -7.94 0.37 -14.89
C HIS A 29 -7.91 1.90 -14.72
N THR A 30 -6.79 2.44 -14.25
CA THR A 30 -6.61 3.86 -13.98
C THR A 30 -5.17 4.27 -14.25
N CYS A 31 -4.90 5.56 -14.38
CA CYS A 31 -3.55 6.08 -14.62
C CYS A 31 -2.71 6.23 -13.34
N VAL A 32 -2.99 5.46 -12.27
CA VAL A 32 -2.13 5.42 -11.07
C VAL A 32 -1.09 4.31 -11.19
N THR A 33 0.07 4.53 -10.57
CA THR A 33 1.17 3.57 -10.50
C THR A 33 1.64 3.45 -9.06
N PHE A 34 2.02 2.24 -8.62
CA PHE A 34 2.49 2.00 -7.26
C PHE A 34 4.00 1.79 -7.27
N LEU A 35 4.71 2.51 -6.41
CA LEU A 35 6.16 2.41 -6.27
C LEU A 35 6.52 2.10 -4.82
N GLU A 36 7.55 1.27 -4.59
CA GLU A 36 8.11 1.12 -3.25
C GLU A 36 8.72 2.45 -2.82
N ARG A 37 8.29 2.96 -1.67
CA ARG A 37 8.74 4.26 -1.14
C ARG A 37 10.25 4.26 -0.92
N THR A 38 10.91 5.34 -1.30
CA THR A 38 12.30 5.65 -0.95
C THR A 38 12.38 6.74 0.11
N ASP A 39 11.98 7.95 -0.27
CA ASP A 39 12.20 9.21 0.46
C ASP A 39 11.01 10.17 0.33
N GLU A 40 9.89 9.71 -0.26
CA GLU A 40 8.72 10.55 -0.44
C GLU A 40 8.05 10.90 0.89
N ASP A 41 7.62 12.16 1.02
CA ASP A 41 6.92 12.69 2.19
C ASP A 41 5.50 12.12 2.33
N SER A 42 4.82 11.89 1.21
CA SER A 42 3.44 11.39 1.16
C SER A 42 3.40 9.98 0.58
N TYR A 43 2.96 9.02 1.39
CA TYR A 43 2.94 7.60 1.05
C TYR A 43 1.86 6.85 1.81
N ILE A 44 1.46 5.69 1.31
CA ILE A 44 0.53 4.79 2.00
C ILE A 44 1.29 3.68 2.71
N VAL A 45 0.81 3.28 3.89
CA VAL A 45 1.36 2.13 4.62
C VAL A 45 0.28 1.09 4.80
N PHE A 46 0.51 -0.10 4.24
CA PHE A 46 -0.29 -1.26 4.61
C PHE A 46 0.10 -1.64 6.04
N THR A 47 -0.85 -1.55 6.96
CA THR A 47 -0.67 -1.88 8.38
C THR A 47 -1.77 -2.83 8.83
N TYR A 48 -1.46 -3.68 9.82
CA TYR A 48 -2.47 -4.49 10.49
C TYR A 48 -3.03 -3.68 11.65
N ARG A 49 -3.99 -2.81 11.36
CA ARG A 49 -4.71 -2.00 12.36
C ARG A 49 -6.21 -2.11 12.13
N PRO A 50 -7.02 -1.99 13.19
CA PRO A 50 -8.48 -1.89 13.04
C PRO A 50 -8.81 -0.71 12.12
N CYS A 51 -9.71 -0.97 11.17
CA CYS A 51 -10.15 0.01 10.18
C CYS A 51 -10.85 1.19 10.88
N GLY A 52 -10.48 2.43 10.56
CA GLY A 52 -11.32 3.60 10.84
C GLY A 52 -11.49 4.04 12.31
N SER A 53 -10.75 3.51 13.29
CA SER A 53 -10.96 3.87 14.72
C SER A 53 -9.69 4.14 15.53
N GLY A 54 -8.75 4.93 14.99
CA GLY A 54 -7.63 5.44 15.79
C GLY A 54 -6.91 6.60 15.12
N PRO A 55 -6.57 7.67 15.84
CA PRO A 55 -5.84 8.79 15.26
C PRO A 55 -4.46 8.31 14.76
N PRO A 56 -3.95 8.86 13.66
CA PRO A 56 -2.59 8.55 13.22
C PRO A 56 -1.59 9.01 14.30
N PRO A 57 -0.48 8.26 14.52
CA PRO A 57 0.65 8.78 15.28
C PRO A 57 1.36 9.91 14.54
#